data_AF-K2NVC8-F1
#
_entry.id   AF-K2NVC8-F1
#
_cell.length_a   1.000
_cell.length_b   1.000
_cell.length_c   1.000
_cell.angle_alpha   90.00
_cell.angle_beta   90.00
_cell.angle_gamma   90.00
#
_symmetry.space_group_name_H-M   'P 1'
#
loop_
_entity.id
_entity.type
_entity.pdbx_description
1 polymer ?
#
loop_
_entity_poly.entity_id
_entity_poly.type
_entity_poly.pdbx_seq_one_letter_code
_entity_poly.pdbx_strand_id
1 'polypeptide(L)'
;MSGEKLEDIIEKAISMGLNCNEETFEKLRQVPLLHLSRMMSRYLTDEKHIIEALFVLSLATTRRKTLIDEEAVVVLKFFLEKFSSLQTIETSVECITRVIEYLSSQRPCSKIVFTELANGFLPNVRLQALPTRVRRSGFKILKYMVSEATVPWLTTPVLRLLLEAMDGEGEPELVLQTFELYYFLSFFVDKNNIVPLKEQYFDSISSYFPVVFSRPPGYSVTREELKRGLTQCMTCPLYLDPCISFTLSRLSSPSSFVKQESMAVLLELFSPESGHDINDLSPHILSVVSHVRNEVIKGVSLGFSEGDSYIRDCMNLLSFIGRRSHGVLSPVIASWIEPAISGALTSLNSGRAICSAYATMFYHLARSDASCGTSLLSHFLPLLLMNLNDEIDGGKYNGFIILSSCFDRIFGSVYRR
;
A
#
# COMPACT_ATOMS: atom_id res chain seq x y z
N MET A 1 -30.89 -31.00 38.07
CA MET A 1 -29.77 -30.03 38.22
C MET A 1 -29.32 -30.07 39.68
N SER A 2 -28.19 -30.72 39.98
CA SER A 2 -27.56 -30.64 41.29
C SER A 2 -27.18 -29.18 41.56
N GLY A 3 -27.66 -28.64 42.67
CA GLY A 3 -27.62 -27.21 43.03
C GLY A 3 -26.24 -26.71 43.43
N GLU A 4 -25.31 -26.65 42.50
CA GLU A 4 -24.11 -25.80 42.62
C GLU A 4 -24.58 -24.34 42.56
N LYS A 5 -24.28 -23.52 43.57
CA LYS A 5 -24.70 -22.11 43.56
C LYS A 5 -23.93 -21.40 42.45
N LEU A 6 -24.60 -20.49 41.74
CA LEU A 6 -23.98 -19.73 40.65
C LEU A 6 -22.74 -18.93 41.13
N GLU A 7 -22.74 -18.48 42.38
CA GLU A 7 -21.57 -17.83 43.00
C GLU A 7 -20.34 -18.76 43.05
N ASP A 8 -20.54 -20.03 43.42
CA ASP A 8 -19.47 -21.04 43.47
C ASP A 8 -18.91 -21.30 42.06
N ILE A 9 -19.79 -21.34 41.05
CA ILE A 9 -19.42 -21.50 39.63
C ILE A 9 -18.57 -20.31 39.16
N ILE A 10 -18.97 -19.08 39.52
CA ILE A 10 -18.22 -17.86 39.16
C ILE A 10 -16.87 -17.86 39.87
N GLU A 11 -16.80 -18.13 41.16
CA GLU A 11 -15.55 -18.15 41.93
C GLU A 11 -14.57 -19.21 41.42
N LYS A 12 -15.09 -20.39 41.07
CA LYS A 12 -14.32 -21.42 40.37
C LYS A 12 -13.81 -20.93 39.01
N ALA A 13 -14.65 -20.24 38.22
CA ALA A 13 -14.22 -19.71 36.93
C ALA A 13 -13.13 -18.63 37.08
N ILE A 14 -13.27 -17.71 38.05
CA ILE A 14 -12.27 -16.67 38.33
C ILE A 14 -10.94 -17.29 38.77
N SER A 15 -10.95 -18.24 39.71
CA SER A 15 -9.72 -18.87 40.20
C SER A 15 -8.99 -19.69 39.15
N MET A 16 -9.72 -20.29 38.20
CA MET A 16 -9.14 -21.07 37.11
C MET A 16 -8.77 -20.22 35.88
N GLY A 17 -9.39 -19.05 35.71
CA GLY A 17 -9.18 -18.14 34.59
C GLY A 17 -9.31 -18.84 33.22
N LEU A 18 -8.29 -18.71 32.38
CA LEU A 18 -8.23 -19.35 31.05
C LEU A 18 -8.20 -20.89 31.09
N ASN A 19 -7.87 -21.50 32.23
CA ASN A 19 -7.82 -22.96 32.39
C ASN A 19 -9.17 -23.54 32.84
N CYS A 20 -10.22 -22.72 32.96
CA CYS A 20 -11.54 -23.20 33.35
C CYS A 20 -12.13 -24.13 32.29
N ASN A 21 -12.85 -25.17 32.74
CA ASN A 21 -13.38 -26.19 31.84
C ASN A 21 -14.65 -25.73 31.10
N GLU A 22 -14.90 -26.33 29.93
CA GLU A 22 -16.03 -25.94 29.06
C GLU A 22 -17.39 -26.17 29.75
N GLU A 23 -17.50 -27.17 30.64
CA GLU A 23 -18.72 -27.42 31.41
C GLU A 23 -19.10 -26.21 32.30
N THR A 24 -18.10 -25.59 32.93
CA THR A 24 -18.31 -24.39 33.76
C THR A 24 -18.77 -23.22 32.88
N PHE A 25 -18.15 -23.02 31.72
CA PHE A 25 -18.58 -21.97 30.79
C PHE A 25 -19.97 -22.23 30.19
N GLU A 26 -20.34 -23.47 29.90
CA GLU A 26 -21.69 -23.81 29.45
C GLU A 26 -22.74 -23.41 30.49
N LYS A 27 -22.48 -23.67 31.79
CA LYS A 27 -23.35 -23.20 32.87
C LYS A 27 -23.44 -21.67 32.91
N LEU A 28 -22.30 -20.96 32.78
CA LEU A 28 -22.27 -19.49 32.78
C LEU A 28 -23.00 -18.87 31.56
N ARG A 29 -22.94 -19.51 30.39
CA ARG A 29 -23.61 -19.06 29.16
C ARG A 29 -25.13 -19.18 29.22
N GLN A 30 -25.68 -20.06 30.07
CA GLN A 30 -27.12 -20.13 30.33
C GLN A 30 -27.64 -18.95 31.15
N VAL A 31 -26.76 -18.23 31.86
CA VAL A 31 -27.14 -17.08 32.66
C VAL A 31 -27.24 -15.85 31.77
N PRO A 32 -28.31 -15.03 31.84
CA PRO A 32 -28.41 -13.77 31.11
C PRO A 32 -27.18 -12.89 31.36
N LEU A 33 -26.61 -12.31 30.30
CA LEU A 33 -25.30 -11.67 30.36
C LEU A 33 -25.25 -10.48 31.33
N LEU A 34 -26.33 -9.70 31.39
CA LEU A 34 -26.49 -8.61 32.36
C LEU A 34 -26.56 -9.11 33.81
N HIS A 35 -27.15 -10.28 34.05
CA HIS A 35 -27.19 -10.86 35.40
C HIS A 35 -25.81 -11.38 35.80
N LEU A 36 -25.13 -12.07 34.87
CA LEU A 36 -23.77 -12.56 35.07
C LEU A 36 -22.79 -11.41 35.38
N SER A 37 -22.82 -10.33 34.60
CA SER A 37 -21.93 -9.18 34.82
C SER A 37 -22.15 -8.52 36.18
N ARG A 38 -23.40 -8.41 36.65
CA ARG A 38 -23.72 -7.91 38.00
C ARG A 38 -23.16 -8.82 39.10
N MET A 39 -23.27 -10.13 38.96
CA MET A 39 -22.71 -11.07 39.94
C MET A 39 -21.17 -11.06 39.95
N MET A 40 -20.55 -10.82 38.79
CA MET A 40 -19.11 -10.67 38.66
C MET A 40 -18.58 -9.31 39.13
N SER A 41 -19.46 -8.36 39.48
CA SER A 41 -19.09 -6.97 39.80
C SER A 41 -17.93 -6.87 40.79
N ARG A 42 -17.96 -7.65 41.89
CA ARG A 42 -16.88 -7.65 42.90
C ARG A 42 -15.50 -7.99 42.33
N TYR A 43 -15.43 -8.85 41.32
CA TYR A 43 -14.17 -9.26 40.69
C TYR A 43 -13.76 -8.30 39.57
N LEU A 44 -14.75 -7.74 38.87
CA LEU A 44 -14.56 -6.77 37.78
C LEU A 44 -14.11 -5.37 38.26
N THR A 45 -14.18 -5.13 39.56
CA THR A 45 -13.70 -3.91 40.24
C THR A 45 -12.50 -4.14 41.17
N ASP A 46 -12.08 -5.39 41.36
CA ASP A 46 -10.96 -5.73 42.24
C ASP A 46 -9.67 -5.84 41.44
N GLU A 47 -8.67 -5.02 41.77
CA GLU A 47 -7.37 -4.96 41.10
C GLU A 47 -6.67 -6.32 41.03
N LYS A 48 -6.91 -7.19 42.02
CA LYS A 48 -6.28 -8.52 42.09
C LYS A 48 -6.85 -9.50 41.07
N HIS A 49 -8.15 -9.43 40.79
CA HIS A 49 -8.86 -10.45 39.98
C HIS A 49 -9.43 -9.89 38.68
N ILE A 50 -9.25 -8.60 38.40
CA ILE A 50 -9.86 -7.93 37.25
C ILE A 50 -9.46 -8.60 35.93
N ILE A 51 -8.20 -9.05 35.81
CA ILE A 51 -7.69 -9.69 34.59
C ILE A 51 -8.42 -11.00 34.32
N GLU A 52 -8.50 -11.88 35.31
CA GLU A 52 -9.22 -13.16 35.23
C GLU A 52 -10.71 -12.94 35.00
N ALA A 53 -11.30 -11.95 35.67
CA ALA A 53 -12.71 -11.61 35.52
C ALA A 53 -13.06 -11.11 34.11
N LEU A 54 -12.19 -10.30 33.49
CA LEU A 54 -12.34 -9.89 32.10
C LEU A 54 -12.31 -11.10 31.15
N PHE A 55 -11.36 -12.02 31.34
CA PHE A 55 -11.28 -13.23 30.52
C PHE A 55 -12.53 -14.10 30.68
N VAL A 56 -12.95 -14.37 31.92
CA VAL A 56 -14.15 -15.17 32.20
C VAL A 56 -15.38 -14.54 31.57
N LEU A 57 -15.55 -13.21 31.68
CA LEU A 57 -16.68 -12.51 31.05
C LEU A 57 -16.65 -12.64 29.53
N SER A 58 -15.47 -12.52 28.89
CA SER A 58 -15.36 -12.69 27.43
C SER A 58 -15.69 -14.12 26.98
N LEU A 59 -15.23 -15.13 27.70
CA LEU A 59 -15.49 -16.55 27.41
C LEU A 59 -16.95 -16.95 27.67
N ALA A 60 -17.56 -16.36 28.70
CA ALA A 60 -18.98 -16.54 28.99
C ALA A 60 -19.89 -15.74 28.03
N THR A 61 -19.36 -14.72 27.34
CA THR A 61 -20.08 -13.95 26.30
C THR A 61 -20.09 -14.69 24.97
N THR A 62 -18.93 -15.23 24.57
CA THR A 62 -18.79 -16.01 23.33
C THR A 62 -19.53 -17.35 23.40
N ARG A 63 -19.85 -17.94 22.23
CA ARG A 63 -20.57 -19.23 22.08
C ARG A 63 -21.98 -19.26 22.67
N ARG A 64 -22.56 -18.11 23.01
CA ARG A 64 -24.00 -17.99 23.32
C ARG A 64 -24.81 -18.18 22.04
N LYS A 65 -25.79 -19.10 22.06
CA LYS A 65 -26.63 -19.43 20.89
C LYS A 65 -27.38 -18.23 20.28
N THR A 66 -27.60 -17.18 21.06
CA THR A 66 -28.41 -16.01 20.69
C THR A 66 -27.74 -14.69 21.06
N LEU A 67 -26.41 -14.58 20.93
CA LEU A 67 -25.75 -13.29 21.18
C LEU A 67 -26.17 -12.26 20.12
N ILE A 68 -27.06 -11.34 20.51
CA ILE A 68 -27.47 -10.22 19.66
C ILE A 68 -26.47 -9.07 19.77
N ASP A 69 -26.50 -8.16 18.80
CA ASP A 69 -25.53 -7.07 18.74
C ASP A 69 -25.66 -6.10 19.92
N GLU A 70 -26.87 -5.87 20.43
CA GLU A 70 -27.12 -5.02 21.60
C GLU A 70 -26.44 -5.58 22.85
N GLU A 71 -26.50 -6.88 23.07
CA GLU A 71 -25.82 -7.56 24.19
C GLU A 71 -24.30 -7.51 24.02
N ALA A 72 -23.82 -7.72 22.79
CA ALA A 72 -22.40 -7.62 22.49
C ALA A 72 -21.87 -6.20 22.73
N VAL A 73 -22.59 -5.16 22.27
CA VAL A 73 -22.23 -3.76 22.48
C VAL A 73 -22.09 -3.42 23.96
N VAL A 74 -23.00 -3.91 24.82
CA VAL A 74 -22.89 -3.68 26.28
C VAL A 74 -21.59 -4.25 26.84
N VAL A 75 -21.20 -5.45 26.43
CA VAL A 75 -19.94 -6.07 26.89
C VAL A 75 -18.72 -5.40 26.28
N LEU A 76 -18.77 -5.05 24.99
CA LEU A 76 -17.71 -4.32 24.32
C LEU A 76 -17.46 -2.98 25.01
N LYS A 77 -18.50 -2.20 25.26
CA LYS A 77 -18.42 -0.93 26.00
C LYS A 77 -17.73 -1.10 27.35
N PHE A 78 -18.11 -2.14 28.09
CA PHE A 78 -17.47 -2.44 29.37
C PHE A 78 -15.96 -2.73 29.21
N PHE A 79 -15.54 -3.50 28.20
CA PHE A 79 -14.12 -3.73 27.95
C PHE A 79 -13.39 -2.46 27.47
N LEU A 80 -14.05 -1.61 26.68
CA LEU A 80 -13.48 -0.35 26.18
C LEU A 80 -13.24 0.65 27.33
N GLU A 81 -14.12 0.70 28.33
CA GLU A 81 -13.92 1.52 29.54
C GLU A 81 -12.66 1.13 30.33
N LYS A 82 -12.16 -0.11 30.16
CA LYS A 82 -10.94 -0.61 30.80
C LYS A 82 -9.65 -0.23 30.06
N PHE A 83 -9.71 0.52 28.97
CA PHE A 83 -8.51 1.08 28.34
C PHE A 83 -7.87 2.21 29.13
N SER A 84 -8.60 2.77 30.10
CA SER A 84 -8.11 3.81 31.01
C SER A 84 -6.98 3.36 31.96
N SER A 85 -6.77 2.04 32.11
CA SER A 85 -5.73 1.48 32.98
C SER A 85 -4.70 0.68 32.19
N LEU A 86 -3.41 0.96 32.46
CA LEU A 86 -2.27 0.24 31.89
C LEU A 86 -2.28 -1.25 32.28
N GLN A 87 -2.86 -1.60 33.43
CA GLN A 87 -2.95 -2.99 33.87
C GLN A 87 -3.91 -3.79 32.99
N THR A 88 -4.97 -3.16 32.48
CA THR A 88 -6.08 -3.85 31.82
C THR A 88 -6.14 -3.69 30.31
N ILE A 89 -5.40 -2.74 29.73
CA ILE A 89 -5.49 -2.43 28.29
C ILE A 89 -5.23 -3.66 27.41
N GLU A 90 -4.16 -4.41 27.66
CA GLU A 90 -3.80 -5.60 26.87
C GLU A 90 -4.89 -6.68 26.94
N THR A 91 -5.32 -7.01 28.16
CA THR A 91 -6.39 -7.98 28.41
C THR A 91 -7.70 -7.55 27.76
N SER A 92 -8.01 -6.25 27.80
CA SER A 92 -9.24 -5.71 27.24
C SER A 92 -9.26 -5.81 25.71
N VAL A 93 -8.13 -5.52 25.04
CA VAL A 93 -7.99 -5.74 23.58
C VAL A 93 -8.20 -7.21 23.24
N GLU A 94 -7.63 -8.13 24.01
CA GLU A 94 -7.80 -9.57 23.77
C GLU A 94 -9.25 -10.05 24.03
N CYS A 95 -9.91 -9.52 25.06
CA CYS A 95 -11.30 -9.83 25.37
C CYS A 95 -12.25 -9.31 24.29
N ILE A 96 -12.04 -8.08 23.79
CA ILE A 96 -12.77 -7.53 22.64
C ILE A 96 -12.56 -8.44 21.43
N THR A 97 -11.31 -8.80 21.14
CA THR A 97 -10.97 -9.66 20.00
C THR A 97 -11.72 -10.99 20.04
N ARG A 98 -11.81 -11.65 21.20
CA ARG A 98 -12.59 -12.90 21.34
C ARG A 98 -14.07 -12.72 21.00
N VAL A 99 -14.69 -11.64 21.49
CA VAL A 99 -16.10 -11.34 21.17
C VAL A 99 -16.25 -11.07 19.68
N ILE A 100 -15.35 -10.28 19.09
CA ILE A 100 -15.37 -9.93 17.67
C ILE A 100 -15.15 -11.15 16.77
N GLU A 101 -14.20 -12.04 17.08
CA GLU A 101 -13.98 -13.28 16.32
C GLU A 101 -15.20 -14.20 16.34
N TYR A 102 -15.91 -14.26 17.48
CA TYR A 102 -17.15 -15.00 17.56
C TYR A 102 -18.25 -14.38 16.69
N LEU A 103 -18.42 -13.06 16.76
CA LEU A 103 -19.40 -12.34 15.93
C LEU A 103 -19.09 -12.47 14.44
N SER A 104 -17.82 -12.30 14.04
CA SER A 104 -17.39 -12.37 12.65
C SER A 104 -17.58 -13.74 12.02
N SER A 105 -17.55 -14.82 12.83
CA SER A 105 -17.88 -16.17 12.36
C SER A 105 -19.36 -16.37 12.03
N GLN A 106 -20.23 -15.45 12.45
CA GLN A 106 -21.68 -15.55 12.28
C GLN A 106 -22.25 -14.50 11.34
N ARG A 107 -21.72 -13.28 11.37
CA ARG A 107 -22.27 -12.14 10.64
C ARG A 107 -21.22 -11.06 10.35
N PRO A 108 -21.41 -10.25 9.30
CA PRO A 108 -20.65 -9.03 9.09
C PRO A 108 -20.82 -8.03 10.24
N CYS A 109 -19.90 -7.07 10.35
CA CYS A 109 -19.95 -6.02 11.36
C CYS A 109 -21.20 -5.14 11.16
N SER A 110 -22.05 -5.06 12.19
CA SER A 110 -23.24 -4.22 12.17
C SER A 110 -22.93 -2.78 12.58
N LYS A 111 -23.85 -1.86 12.27
CA LYS A 111 -23.67 -0.42 12.51
C LYS A 111 -23.45 -0.11 13.98
N ILE A 112 -24.17 -0.77 14.88
CA ILE A 112 -24.07 -0.49 16.31
C ILE A 112 -22.76 -0.99 16.90
N VAL A 113 -22.29 -2.17 16.47
CA VAL A 113 -20.97 -2.70 16.86
C VAL A 113 -19.85 -1.85 16.28
N PHE A 114 -19.94 -1.49 15.01
CA PHE A 114 -18.97 -0.60 14.36
C PHE A 114 -18.87 0.75 15.08
N THR A 115 -20.01 1.35 15.42
CA THR A 115 -20.06 2.65 16.09
C THR A 115 -19.42 2.60 17.47
N GLU A 116 -19.67 1.52 18.23
CA GLU A 116 -19.06 1.32 19.55
C GLU A 116 -17.53 1.18 19.43
N LEU A 117 -17.05 0.38 18.48
CA LEU A 117 -15.61 0.24 18.25
C LEU A 117 -14.98 1.53 17.70
N ALA A 118 -15.64 2.24 16.78
CA ALA A 118 -15.11 3.47 16.21
C ALA A 118 -14.96 4.58 17.26
N ASN A 119 -15.89 4.66 18.21
CA ASN A 119 -15.88 5.70 19.25
C ASN A 119 -15.10 5.28 20.50
N GLY A 120 -15.07 3.99 20.83
CA GLY A 120 -14.42 3.51 22.05
C GLY A 120 -13.05 2.87 21.81
N PHE A 121 -12.86 2.13 20.71
CA PHE A 121 -11.60 1.44 20.45
C PHE A 121 -10.56 2.35 19.80
N LEU A 122 -10.88 2.93 18.64
CA LEU A 122 -9.90 3.66 17.84
C LEU A 122 -9.25 4.86 18.55
N PRO A 123 -9.99 5.72 19.30
CA PRO A 123 -9.38 6.88 19.95
C PRO A 123 -8.47 6.53 21.12
N ASN A 124 -8.65 5.33 21.69
CA ASN A 124 -8.04 4.94 22.96
C ASN A 124 -6.93 3.90 22.78
N VAL A 125 -6.70 3.41 21.55
CA VAL A 125 -5.69 2.40 21.25
C VAL A 125 -4.70 2.93 20.24
N ARG A 126 -3.43 2.97 20.67
CA ARG A 126 -2.28 3.08 19.77
C ARG A 126 -1.62 1.72 19.72
N LEU A 127 -1.87 0.95 18.67
CA LEU A 127 -1.43 -0.46 18.62
C LEU A 127 0.08 -0.57 18.79
N GLN A 128 0.84 0.38 18.25
CA GLN A 128 2.31 0.42 18.27
C GLN A 128 2.89 0.53 19.68
N ALA A 129 2.10 1.00 20.65
CA ALA A 129 2.49 1.04 22.07
C ALA A 129 2.30 -0.32 22.78
N LEU A 130 1.65 -1.29 22.13
CA LEU A 130 1.30 -2.58 22.70
C LEU A 130 2.26 -3.69 22.22
N PRO A 131 2.42 -4.78 22.99
CA PRO A 131 3.20 -5.94 22.56
C PRO A 131 2.65 -6.56 21.26
N THR A 132 3.52 -7.13 20.42
CA THR A 132 3.16 -7.76 19.13
C THR A 132 1.99 -8.74 19.24
N ARG A 133 1.91 -9.54 20.32
CA ARG A 133 0.78 -10.47 20.55
C ARG A 133 -0.56 -9.72 20.59
N VAL A 134 -0.60 -8.59 21.30
CA VAL A 134 -1.79 -7.77 21.49
C VAL A 134 -2.10 -6.97 20.22
N ARG A 135 -1.06 -6.51 19.50
CA ARG A 135 -1.23 -5.89 18.18
C ARG A 135 -1.94 -6.81 17.19
N ARG A 136 -1.55 -8.08 17.13
CA ARG A 136 -2.26 -9.11 16.32
C ARG A 136 -3.74 -9.21 16.66
N SER A 137 -4.09 -9.12 17.94
CA SER A 137 -5.49 -9.05 18.39
C SER A 137 -6.18 -7.77 17.91
N GLY A 138 -5.52 -6.62 18.05
CA GLY A 138 -5.98 -5.34 17.53
C GLY A 138 -6.27 -5.35 16.02
N PHE A 139 -5.38 -5.92 15.20
CA PHE A 139 -5.59 -6.04 13.76
C PHE A 139 -6.80 -6.91 13.39
N LYS A 140 -7.14 -7.93 14.19
CA LYS A 140 -8.37 -8.70 13.98
C LYS A 140 -9.62 -7.83 14.22
N ILE A 141 -9.58 -6.93 15.20
CA ILE A 141 -10.64 -5.95 15.43
C ILE A 141 -10.74 -5.00 14.23
N LEU A 142 -9.61 -4.45 13.77
CA LEU A 142 -9.58 -3.56 12.60
C LEU A 142 -10.12 -4.24 11.34
N LYS A 143 -9.73 -5.49 11.06
CA LYS A 143 -10.24 -6.28 9.91
C LYS A 143 -11.73 -6.56 9.99
N TYR A 144 -12.30 -6.70 11.19
CA TYR A 144 -13.76 -6.80 11.33
C TYR A 144 -14.46 -5.46 11.08
N MET A 145 -13.85 -4.35 11.53
CA MET A 145 -14.37 -3.00 11.31
C MET A 145 -14.23 -2.54 9.86
N VAL A 146 -13.25 -3.02 9.11
CA VAL A 146 -12.96 -2.61 7.73
C VAL A 146 -13.36 -3.75 6.79
N SER A 147 -14.58 -3.67 6.28
CA SER A 147 -15.15 -4.64 5.34
C SER A 147 -16.12 -3.94 4.39
N GLU A 148 -16.56 -4.61 3.32
CA GLU A 148 -17.52 -4.02 2.38
C GLU A 148 -18.81 -3.56 3.07
N ALA A 149 -19.26 -4.29 4.10
CA ALA A 149 -20.47 -3.96 4.86
C ALA A 149 -20.35 -2.64 5.66
N THR A 150 -19.13 -2.24 6.02
CA THR A 150 -18.87 -1.07 6.87
C THR A 150 -18.44 0.17 6.10
N VAL A 151 -18.19 0.05 4.79
CA VAL A 151 -17.81 1.15 3.89
C VAL A 151 -18.66 2.41 4.07
N PRO A 152 -20.01 2.35 4.18
CA PRO A 152 -20.82 3.55 4.36
C PRO A 152 -20.57 4.31 5.66
N TRP A 153 -19.88 3.72 6.63
CA TRP A 153 -19.61 4.29 7.95
C TRP A 153 -18.15 4.75 8.11
N LEU A 154 -17.29 4.47 7.13
CA LEU A 154 -15.90 4.91 7.05
C LEU A 154 -15.79 6.39 6.64
N THR A 155 -16.28 7.27 7.51
CA THR A 155 -16.20 8.73 7.35
C THR A 155 -14.78 9.26 7.57
N THR A 156 -14.47 10.48 7.10
CA THR A 156 -13.15 11.10 7.29
C THR A 156 -12.64 11.06 8.75
N PRO A 157 -13.44 11.39 9.79
CA PRO A 157 -12.96 11.29 11.17
C PRO A 157 -12.60 9.86 11.59
N VAL A 158 -13.38 8.87 11.15
CA VAL A 158 -13.10 7.45 11.45
C VAL A 158 -11.84 6.99 10.72
N LEU A 159 -11.66 7.37 9.45
CA LEU A 159 -10.45 7.07 8.69
C LEU A 159 -9.19 7.67 9.32
N ARG A 160 -9.29 8.87 9.91
CA ARG A 160 -8.17 9.47 10.65
C ARG A 160 -7.80 8.63 11.87
N LEU A 161 -8.80 8.24 12.66
CA LEU A 161 -8.56 7.39 13.83
C LEU A 161 -8.03 6.00 13.45
N LEU A 162 -8.51 5.43 12.35
CA LEU A 162 -7.97 4.18 11.79
C LEU A 162 -6.50 4.33 11.42
N LEU A 163 -6.13 5.42 10.74
CA LEU A 163 -4.75 5.72 10.41
C LEU A 163 -3.88 5.81 11.67
N GLU A 164 -4.29 6.62 12.65
CA GLU A 164 -3.59 6.79 13.92
C GLU A 164 -3.42 5.47 14.69
N ALA A 165 -4.39 4.54 14.58
CA ALA A 165 -4.33 3.25 15.25
C ALA A 165 -3.33 2.27 14.60
N MET A 166 -3.11 2.35 13.28
CA MET A 166 -2.30 1.38 12.52
C MET A 166 -0.93 1.90 12.03
N ASP A 167 -0.73 3.22 11.99
CA ASP A 167 0.49 3.85 11.48
C ASP A 167 1.76 3.45 12.26
N GLY A 168 2.89 3.30 11.57
CA GLY A 168 4.18 2.94 12.20
C GLY A 168 4.29 1.48 12.69
N GLU A 169 3.60 0.54 12.05
CA GLU A 169 3.77 -0.89 12.30
C GLU A 169 5.16 -1.37 11.84
N GLY A 170 5.77 -2.32 12.54
CA GLY A 170 7.13 -2.79 12.27
C GLY A 170 7.29 -4.31 12.20
N GLU A 171 6.26 -5.08 12.56
CA GLU A 171 6.26 -6.53 12.47
C GLU A 171 5.79 -6.96 11.07
N PRO A 172 6.60 -7.71 10.28
CA PRO A 172 6.32 -8.01 8.88
C PRO A 172 4.92 -8.55 8.59
N GLU A 173 4.40 -9.47 9.41
CA GLU A 173 3.06 -10.03 9.22
C GLU A 173 1.96 -9.00 9.47
N LEU A 174 2.18 -8.05 10.36
CA LEU A 174 1.24 -6.95 10.62
C LEU A 174 1.37 -5.83 9.58
N VAL A 175 2.58 -5.55 9.09
CA VAL A 175 2.80 -4.59 7.99
C VAL A 175 2.03 -5.04 6.72
N LEU A 176 2.05 -6.33 6.39
CA LEU A 176 1.22 -6.84 5.30
C LEU A 176 -0.28 -6.62 5.54
N GLN A 177 -0.75 -6.81 6.77
CA GLN A 177 -2.15 -6.53 7.11
C GLN A 177 -2.48 -5.04 7.05
N THR A 178 -1.53 -4.18 7.40
CA THR A 178 -1.64 -2.73 7.20
C THR A 178 -1.79 -2.39 5.72
N PHE A 179 -0.97 -3.00 4.84
CA PHE A 179 -1.10 -2.81 3.40
C PHE A 179 -2.44 -3.32 2.86
N GLU A 180 -2.92 -4.48 3.31
CA GLU A 180 -4.26 -4.99 2.95
C GLU A 180 -5.37 -3.99 3.33
N LEU A 181 -5.31 -3.42 4.53
CA LEU A 181 -6.26 -2.41 4.99
C LEU A 181 -6.15 -1.13 4.17
N TYR A 182 -4.94 -0.59 3.96
CA TYR A 182 -4.75 0.60 3.12
C TYR A 182 -5.30 0.40 1.71
N TYR A 183 -4.95 -0.72 1.08
CA TYR A 183 -5.43 -1.05 -0.26
C TYR A 183 -6.97 -1.10 -0.29
N PHE A 184 -7.60 -1.78 0.67
CA PHE A 184 -9.06 -1.81 0.77
C PHE A 184 -9.63 -0.39 0.89
N LEU A 185 -9.09 0.43 1.78
CA LEU A 185 -9.60 1.79 2.02
C LEU A 185 -9.50 2.67 0.77
N SER A 186 -8.40 2.56 0.01
CA SER A 186 -8.19 3.39 -1.18
C SER A 186 -9.14 3.07 -2.34
N PHE A 187 -9.67 1.83 -2.42
CA PHE A 187 -10.55 1.40 -3.51
C PHE A 187 -12.04 1.47 -3.17
N PHE A 188 -12.40 1.13 -1.92
CA PHE A 188 -13.81 0.93 -1.57
C PHE A 188 -14.44 2.12 -0.86
N VAL A 189 -13.66 2.98 -0.20
CA VAL A 189 -14.19 4.12 0.54
C VAL A 189 -14.55 5.27 -0.39
N ASP A 190 -15.65 5.96 -0.09
CA ASP A 190 -16.08 7.15 -0.82
C ASP A 190 -14.94 8.18 -0.92
N LYS A 191 -14.68 8.66 -2.14
CA LYS A 191 -13.60 9.61 -2.42
C LYS A 191 -13.70 10.88 -1.57
N ASN A 192 -14.90 11.37 -1.28
CA ASN A 192 -15.10 12.55 -0.43
C ASN A 192 -14.61 12.34 1.00
N ASN A 193 -14.56 11.09 1.47
CA ASN A 193 -14.08 10.77 2.80
C ASN A 193 -12.56 10.58 2.87
N ILE A 194 -11.96 9.89 1.88
CA ILE A 194 -10.52 9.53 1.89
C ILE A 194 -9.60 10.59 1.26
N VAL A 195 -10.05 11.32 0.23
CA VAL A 195 -9.25 12.36 -0.45
C VAL A 195 -8.71 13.43 0.52
N PRO A 196 -9.47 13.93 1.52
CA PRO A 196 -8.95 14.87 2.50
C PRO A 196 -7.77 14.35 3.33
N LEU A 197 -7.57 13.02 3.39
CA LEU A 197 -6.50 12.36 4.13
C LEU A 197 -5.45 11.74 3.21
N LYS A 198 -5.53 11.98 1.89
CA LYS A 198 -4.69 11.29 0.89
C LYS A 198 -3.19 11.40 1.20
N GLU A 199 -2.72 12.58 1.59
CA GLU A 199 -1.31 12.83 1.89
C GLU A 199 -0.89 12.08 3.16
N GLN A 200 -1.72 12.10 4.22
CA GLN A 200 -1.41 11.42 5.48
C GLN A 200 -1.33 9.89 5.30
N TYR A 201 -2.25 9.34 4.51
CA TYR A 201 -2.23 7.92 4.16
C TYR A 201 -1.01 7.59 3.28
N PHE A 202 -0.70 8.43 2.29
CA PHE A 202 0.45 8.22 1.44
C PHE A 202 1.78 8.34 2.21
N ASP A 203 1.90 9.30 3.13
CA ASP A 203 3.07 9.45 4.00
C ASP A 203 3.28 8.20 4.85
N SER A 204 2.21 7.66 5.43
CA SER A 204 2.27 6.41 6.19
C SER A 204 2.70 5.22 5.31
N ILE A 205 2.11 5.05 4.12
CA ILE A 205 2.48 3.99 3.16
C ILE A 205 3.94 4.14 2.71
N SER A 206 4.35 5.33 2.29
CA SER A 206 5.67 5.59 1.72
C SER A 206 6.80 5.54 2.75
N SER A 207 6.49 5.64 4.04
CA SER A 207 7.47 5.47 5.13
C SER A 207 8.15 4.09 5.13
N TYR A 208 7.52 3.08 4.54
CA TYR A 208 8.08 1.73 4.39
C TYR A 208 9.04 1.58 3.19
N PHE A 209 9.24 2.63 2.40
CA PHE A 209 10.12 2.62 1.22
C PHE A 209 11.54 3.12 1.55
N PRO A 210 12.61 2.44 1.08
CA PRO A 210 12.62 1.17 0.34
C PRO A 210 12.47 -0.02 1.30
N VAL A 211 12.06 -1.19 0.78
CA VAL A 211 11.85 -2.37 1.63
C VAL A 211 13.19 -3.04 1.94
N VAL A 212 13.77 -2.68 3.09
CA VAL A 212 14.98 -3.29 3.64
C VAL A 212 14.58 -4.36 4.66
N PHE A 213 14.41 -5.60 4.20
CA PHE A 213 14.04 -6.72 5.06
C PHE A 213 14.96 -7.92 4.83
N SER A 214 15.51 -8.45 5.92
CA SER A 214 16.24 -9.72 5.94
C SER A 214 15.45 -10.70 6.80
N ARG A 215 14.92 -11.75 6.18
CA ARG A 215 14.03 -12.72 6.82
C ARG A 215 14.74 -13.45 7.97
N PRO A 216 14.29 -13.32 9.23
CA PRO A 216 14.82 -14.14 10.30
C PRO A 216 14.34 -15.60 10.16
N PRO A 217 15.08 -16.58 10.70
CA PRO A 217 14.66 -17.98 10.72
C PRO A 217 13.28 -18.13 11.40
N GLY A 218 12.35 -18.84 10.76
CA GLY A 218 11.02 -19.13 11.33
C GLY A 218 9.90 -18.14 10.99
N TYR A 219 10.19 -17.02 10.32
CA TYR A 219 9.15 -16.10 9.84
C TYR A 219 8.58 -16.58 8.51
N SER A 220 7.28 -16.39 8.25
CA SER A 220 6.62 -16.79 7.01
C SER A 220 6.85 -15.79 5.87
N VAL A 221 6.80 -14.50 6.20
CA VAL A 221 6.84 -13.37 5.27
C VAL A 221 8.21 -13.18 4.61
N THR A 222 8.17 -12.92 3.32
CA THR A 222 9.32 -12.62 2.45
C THR A 222 9.45 -11.12 2.17
N ARG A 223 10.64 -10.71 1.74
CA ARG A 223 10.88 -9.33 1.32
C ARG A 223 10.05 -8.99 0.07
N GLU A 224 9.90 -9.96 -0.82
CA GLU A 224 9.14 -9.83 -2.07
C GLU A 224 7.64 -9.61 -1.80
N GLU A 225 7.08 -10.27 -0.78
CA GLU A 225 5.69 -10.03 -0.35
C GLU A 225 5.49 -8.62 0.19
N LEU A 226 6.39 -8.14 1.05
CA LEU A 226 6.35 -6.76 1.57
C LEU A 226 6.49 -5.74 0.45
N LYS A 227 7.45 -5.95 -0.46
CA LYS A 227 7.66 -5.09 -1.63
C LYS A 227 6.42 -5.06 -2.52
N ARG A 228 5.80 -6.21 -2.80
CA ARG A 228 4.58 -6.28 -3.61
C ARG A 228 3.41 -5.56 -2.93
N GLY A 229 3.18 -5.81 -1.64
CA GLY A 229 2.13 -5.12 -0.88
C GLY A 229 2.32 -3.60 -0.85
N LEU A 230 3.54 -3.14 -0.56
CA LEU A 230 3.88 -1.72 -0.58
C LEU A 230 3.65 -1.09 -1.96
N THR A 231 4.17 -1.75 -3.01
CA THR A 231 4.02 -1.27 -4.40
C THR A 231 2.54 -1.14 -4.75
N GLN A 232 1.72 -2.17 -4.47
CA GLN A 232 0.28 -2.14 -4.73
C GLN A 232 -0.44 -0.99 -4.03
N CYS A 233 -0.07 -0.68 -2.79
CA CYS A 233 -0.62 0.48 -2.07
C CYS A 233 -0.18 1.80 -2.70
N MET A 234 1.13 1.97 -2.95
CA MET A 234 1.69 3.20 -3.52
C MET A 234 1.16 3.51 -4.92
N THR A 235 0.92 2.47 -5.74
CA THR A 235 0.43 2.61 -7.12
C THR A 235 -1.09 2.59 -7.21
N CYS A 236 -1.81 2.82 -6.11
CA CYS A 236 -3.26 3.02 -6.20
C CYS A 236 -3.56 4.33 -6.94
N PRO A 237 -4.60 4.39 -7.81
CA PRO A 237 -4.99 5.63 -8.50
C PRO A 237 -5.21 6.84 -7.59
N LEU A 238 -5.64 6.62 -6.34
CA LEU A 238 -5.82 7.69 -5.34
C LEU A 238 -4.51 8.46 -5.05
N TYR A 239 -3.36 7.80 -5.16
CA TYR A 239 -2.06 8.32 -4.77
C TYR A 239 -1.14 8.62 -5.95
N LEU A 240 -1.66 8.72 -7.18
CA LEU A 240 -0.81 8.86 -8.37
C LEU A 240 0.17 10.04 -8.27
N ASP A 241 -0.34 11.25 -7.98
CA ASP A 241 0.48 12.46 -7.88
C ASP A 241 1.56 12.36 -6.78
N PRO A 242 1.23 12.05 -5.50
CA PRO A 242 2.24 11.95 -4.46
C PRO A 242 3.20 10.78 -4.69
N CYS A 243 2.74 9.66 -5.29
CA CYS A 243 3.58 8.51 -5.62
C CYS A 243 4.65 8.86 -6.65
N ILE A 244 4.28 9.52 -7.75
CA ILE A 244 5.25 9.93 -8.77
C ILE A 244 6.24 10.95 -8.18
N SER A 245 5.74 11.98 -7.50
CA SER A 245 6.59 13.00 -6.87
C SER A 245 7.61 12.38 -5.91
N PHE A 246 7.15 11.51 -5.01
CA PHE A 246 7.99 10.77 -4.08
C PHE A 246 9.02 9.93 -4.82
N THR A 247 8.60 9.14 -5.81
CA THR A 247 9.47 8.20 -6.52
C THR A 247 10.56 8.90 -7.32
N LEU A 248 10.23 10.02 -7.98
CA LEU A 248 11.22 10.85 -8.68
C LEU A 248 12.25 11.45 -7.70
N SER A 249 11.81 11.88 -6.51
CA SER A 249 12.74 12.35 -5.47
C SER A 249 13.74 11.26 -5.04
N ARG A 250 13.30 10.00 -5.03
CA ARG A 250 14.12 8.84 -4.63
C ARG A 250 15.10 8.41 -5.72
N LEU A 251 14.82 8.65 -7.01
CA LEU A 251 15.77 8.37 -8.10
C LEU A 251 17.06 9.21 -8.01
N SER A 252 17.00 10.35 -7.33
CA SER A 252 18.19 11.18 -7.07
C SER A 252 19.10 10.61 -5.96
N SER A 253 18.66 9.57 -5.25
CA SER A 253 19.43 8.90 -4.18
C SER A 253 20.76 8.34 -4.70
N PRO A 254 21.86 8.40 -3.93
CA PRO A 254 23.10 7.72 -4.31
C PRO A 254 23.01 6.19 -4.20
N SER A 255 22.00 5.65 -3.51
CA SER A 255 21.83 4.20 -3.34
C SER A 255 21.24 3.55 -4.60
N SER A 256 22.01 2.66 -5.23
CA SER A 256 21.55 1.87 -6.40
C SER A 256 20.31 1.05 -6.09
N PHE A 257 20.21 0.52 -4.87
CA PHE A 257 19.06 -0.22 -4.38
C PHE A 257 17.78 0.63 -4.37
N VAL A 258 17.87 1.86 -3.83
CA VAL A 258 16.75 2.81 -3.81
C VAL A 258 16.32 3.12 -5.23
N LYS A 259 17.27 3.39 -6.13
CA LYS A 259 16.98 3.68 -7.54
C LYS A 259 16.26 2.53 -8.24
N GLN A 260 16.72 1.29 -8.03
CA GLN A 260 16.09 0.11 -8.60
C GLN A 260 14.67 -0.09 -8.09
N GLU A 261 14.42 0.09 -6.78
CA GLU A 261 13.05 0.00 -6.26
C GLU A 261 12.17 1.15 -6.75
N SER A 262 12.70 2.36 -6.89
CA SER A 262 11.97 3.51 -7.45
C SER A 262 11.62 3.27 -8.92
N MET A 263 12.54 2.73 -9.70
CA MET A 263 12.28 2.38 -11.09
C MET A 263 11.22 1.28 -11.20
N ALA A 264 11.23 0.29 -10.32
CA ALA A 264 10.20 -0.75 -10.27
C ALA A 264 8.79 -0.18 -10.01
N VAL A 265 8.67 0.82 -9.12
CA VAL A 265 7.39 1.53 -8.88
C VAL A 265 6.93 2.28 -10.13
N LEU A 266 7.84 3.00 -10.81
CA LEU A 266 7.48 3.69 -12.07
C LEU A 266 7.07 2.71 -13.18
N LEU A 267 7.77 1.58 -13.29
CA LEU A 267 7.41 0.53 -14.24
C LEU A 267 5.99 0.01 -13.98
N GLU A 268 5.62 -0.18 -12.71
CA GLU A 268 4.26 -0.59 -12.34
C GLU A 268 3.22 0.48 -12.72
N LEU A 269 3.46 1.75 -12.36
CA LEU A 269 2.56 2.87 -12.70
C LEU A 269 2.31 3.00 -14.20
N PHE A 270 3.35 2.92 -15.02
CA PHE A 270 3.28 3.11 -16.47
C PHE A 270 3.03 1.82 -17.27
N SER A 271 3.05 0.64 -16.61
CA SER A 271 2.78 -0.65 -17.25
C SER A 271 1.48 -0.58 -18.08
N PRO A 272 1.43 -1.12 -19.31
CA PRO A 272 0.20 -1.18 -20.09
C PRO A 272 -0.97 -1.85 -19.37
N GLU A 273 -0.68 -2.70 -18.39
CA GLU A 273 -1.64 -3.44 -17.58
C GLU A 273 -2.07 -2.69 -16.31
N SER A 274 -1.47 -1.53 -16.01
CA SER A 274 -1.80 -0.75 -14.82
C SER A 274 -3.19 -0.12 -14.93
N GLY A 275 -3.91 -0.02 -13.81
CA GLY A 275 -5.26 0.56 -13.74
C GLY A 275 -5.33 2.09 -13.89
N HIS A 276 -4.24 2.76 -14.24
CA HIS A 276 -4.20 4.21 -14.41
C HIS A 276 -4.60 4.62 -15.82
N ASP A 277 -5.41 5.68 -15.93
CA ASP A 277 -5.76 6.28 -17.22
C ASP A 277 -4.59 7.14 -17.76
N ILE A 278 -4.44 7.19 -19.09
CA ILE A 278 -3.38 7.99 -19.70
C ILE A 278 -3.56 9.50 -19.45
N ASN A 279 -4.79 9.98 -19.29
CA ASN A 279 -5.06 11.37 -18.99
C ASN A 279 -4.52 11.76 -17.61
N ASP A 280 -4.56 10.83 -16.64
CA ASP A 280 -4.01 11.05 -15.29
C ASP A 280 -2.48 10.95 -15.29
N LEU A 281 -1.91 10.08 -16.13
CA LEU A 281 -0.45 9.90 -16.26
C LEU A 281 0.23 11.01 -17.08
N SER A 282 -0.46 11.56 -18.08
CA SER A 282 0.10 12.52 -19.06
C SER A 282 0.81 13.73 -18.43
N PRO A 283 0.27 14.39 -17.38
CA PRO A 283 0.94 15.51 -16.70
C PRO A 283 2.33 15.17 -16.14
N HIS A 284 2.57 13.89 -15.86
CA HIS A 284 3.78 13.41 -15.20
C HIS A 284 4.84 12.90 -16.15
N ILE A 285 4.47 12.51 -17.38
CA ILE A 285 5.35 11.83 -18.33
C ILE A 285 6.61 12.67 -18.64
N LEU A 286 6.47 13.97 -18.87
CA LEU A 286 7.61 14.84 -19.18
C LEU A 286 8.67 14.80 -18.08
N SER A 287 8.23 14.87 -16.81
CA SER A 287 9.14 14.82 -15.66
C SER A 287 9.82 13.46 -15.56
N VAL A 288 9.06 12.37 -15.75
CA VAL A 288 9.58 10.99 -15.73
C VAL A 288 10.62 10.78 -16.84
N VAL A 289 10.30 11.14 -18.08
CA VAL A 289 11.21 11.00 -19.24
C VAL A 289 12.49 11.83 -19.01
N SER A 290 12.37 13.05 -18.48
CA SER A 290 13.54 13.88 -18.15
C SER A 290 14.47 13.22 -17.13
N HIS A 291 13.91 12.64 -16.06
CA HIS A 291 14.70 11.92 -15.04
C HIS A 291 15.35 10.66 -15.61
N VAL A 292 14.59 9.85 -16.36
CA VAL A 292 15.10 8.63 -17.01
C VAL A 292 16.25 8.95 -17.95
N ARG A 293 16.11 9.99 -18.79
CA ARG A 293 17.17 10.48 -19.68
C ARG A 293 18.44 10.81 -18.89
N ASN A 294 18.32 11.60 -17.83
CA ASN A 294 19.48 12.01 -17.02
C ASN A 294 20.21 10.81 -16.42
N GLU A 295 19.45 9.83 -15.92
CA GLU A 295 19.99 8.61 -15.33
C GLU A 295 20.68 7.71 -16.37
N VAL A 296 20.13 7.59 -17.58
CA VAL A 296 20.76 6.87 -18.69
C VAL A 296 22.07 7.53 -19.10
N ILE A 297 22.07 8.85 -19.34
CA ILE A 297 23.28 9.58 -19.75
C ILE A 297 24.35 9.53 -18.67
N LYS A 298 23.96 9.70 -17.39
CA LYS A 298 24.88 9.54 -16.26
C LYS A 298 25.46 8.13 -16.22
N GLY A 299 24.63 7.12 -16.41
CA GLY A 299 25.08 5.73 -16.36
C GLY A 299 26.07 5.38 -17.47
N VAL A 300 25.78 5.79 -18.70
CA VAL A 300 26.69 5.62 -19.84
C VAL A 300 28.01 6.38 -19.63
N SER A 301 27.94 7.59 -19.06
CA SER A 301 29.15 8.38 -18.75
C SER A 301 30.04 7.72 -17.67
N LEU A 302 29.44 6.93 -16.78
CA LEU A 302 30.14 6.15 -15.76
C LEU A 302 30.61 4.77 -16.27
N GLY A 303 30.35 4.44 -17.53
CA GLY A 303 30.76 3.18 -18.15
C GLY A 303 29.80 2.02 -17.90
N PHE A 304 28.57 2.26 -17.43
CA PHE A 304 27.55 1.21 -17.43
C PHE A 304 27.16 0.84 -18.86
N SER A 305 27.06 -0.46 -19.12
CA SER A 305 26.63 -1.01 -20.41
C SER A 305 25.11 -1.24 -20.43
N GLU A 306 24.53 -1.46 -21.61
CA GLU A 306 23.12 -1.82 -21.79
C GLU A 306 22.71 -3.11 -21.05
N GLY A 307 23.69 -3.94 -20.63
CA GLY A 307 23.45 -5.13 -19.82
C GLY A 307 23.13 -4.85 -18.35
N ASP A 308 23.37 -3.62 -17.86
CA ASP A 308 23.02 -3.23 -16.50
C ASP A 308 21.50 -3.27 -16.31
N SER A 309 21.05 -3.96 -15.26
CA SER A 309 19.63 -4.14 -14.99
C SER A 309 18.89 -2.80 -14.83
N TYR A 310 19.54 -1.80 -14.24
CA TYR A 310 18.92 -0.50 -14.01
C TYR A 310 18.73 0.29 -15.33
N ILE A 311 19.72 0.28 -16.22
CA ILE A 311 19.61 0.93 -17.53
C ILE A 311 18.55 0.23 -18.39
N ARG A 312 18.49 -1.11 -18.32
CA ARG A 312 17.41 -1.87 -18.98
C ARG A 312 16.03 -1.48 -18.45
N ASP A 313 15.89 -1.27 -17.15
CA ASP A 313 14.62 -0.85 -16.55
C ASP A 313 14.22 0.57 -16.98
N CYS A 314 15.18 1.49 -17.08
CA CYS A 314 14.97 2.81 -17.71
C CYS A 314 14.42 2.70 -19.14
N MET A 315 15.01 1.82 -19.97
CA MET A 315 14.56 1.61 -21.35
C MET A 315 13.18 0.96 -21.40
N ASN A 316 12.89 0.00 -20.51
CA ASN A 316 11.57 -0.60 -20.39
C ASN A 316 10.50 0.43 -20.02
N LEU A 317 10.82 1.38 -19.14
CA LEU A 317 9.90 2.46 -18.75
C LEU A 317 9.59 3.37 -19.94
N LEU A 318 10.59 3.74 -20.75
CA LEU A 318 10.36 4.48 -22.00
C LEU A 318 9.48 3.67 -22.96
N SER A 319 9.69 2.36 -23.06
CA SER A 319 8.81 1.51 -23.87
C SER A 319 7.37 1.44 -23.35
N PHE A 320 7.18 1.46 -22.03
CA PHE A 320 5.86 1.48 -21.41
C PHE A 320 5.13 2.79 -21.73
N ILE A 321 5.81 3.93 -21.55
CA ILE A 321 5.32 5.26 -21.92
C ILE A 321 4.96 5.30 -23.42
N GLY A 322 5.83 4.76 -24.28
CA GLY A 322 5.57 4.67 -25.71
C GLY A 322 4.31 3.86 -26.02
N ARG A 323 4.09 2.71 -25.37
CA ARG A 323 2.86 1.92 -25.55
C ARG A 323 1.60 2.65 -25.09
N ARG A 324 1.71 3.49 -24.06
CA ARG A 324 0.62 4.33 -23.56
C ARG A 324 0.24 5.48 -24.50
N SER A 325 1.02 5.75 -25.56
CA SER A 325 0.70 6.80 -26.54
C SER A 325 -0.39 6.40 -27.54
N HIS A 326 -0.88 5.17 -27.50
CA HIS A 326 -1.90 4.69 -28.44
C HIS A 326 -3.16 5.57 -28.36
N GLY A 327 -3.60 6.12 -29.50
CA GLY A 327 -4.75 7.02 -29.55
C GLY A 327 -4.53 8.44 -29.03
N VAL A 328 -3.32 8.78 -28.58
CA VAL A 328 -2.96 10.13 -28.11
C VAL A 328 -2.56 11.03 -29.29
N LEU A 329 -2.86 12.32 -29.20
CA LEU A 329 -2.53 13.29 -30.25
C LEU A 329 -1.02 13.50 -30.37
N SER A 330 -0.53 13.58 -31.62
CA SER A 330 0.90 13.72 -31.91
C SER A 330 1.62 14.88 -31.18
N PRO A 331 1.03 16.10 -31.05
CA PRO A 331 1.68 17.19 -30.30
C PRO A 331 1.85 16.89 -28.81
N VAL A 332 0.94 16.11 -28.21
CA VAL A 332 1.04 15.69 -26.80
C VAL A 332 2.15 14.66 -26.64
N ILE A 333 2.23 13.68 -27.55
CA ILE A 333 3.32 12.71 -27.57
C ILE A 333 4.67 13.42 -27.76
N ALA A 334 4.72 14.44 -28.62
CA ALA A 334 5.92 15.23 -28.86
C ALA A 334 6.41 15.96 -27.60
N SER A 335 5.51 16.49 -26.76
CA SER A 335 5.89 17.14 -25.50
C SER A 335 6.44 16.13 -24.48
N TRP A 336 5.97 14.89 -24.49
CA TRP A 336 6.49 13.82 -23.64
C TRP A 336 7.95 13.45 -23.94
N ILE A 337 8.29 13.42 -25.23
CA ILE A 337 9.63 13.01 -25.71
C ILE A 337 10.59 14.17 -25.90
N GLU A 338 10.12 15.42 -25.75
CA GLU A 338 10.91 16.64 -25.89
C GLU A 338 12.24 16.58 -25.12
N PRO A 339 12.30 16.12 -23.84
CA PRO A 339 13.55 16.14 -23.09
C PRO A 339 14.63 15.26 -23.73
N ALA A 340 14.22 14.17 -24.39
CA ALA A 340 15.13 13.27 -25.09
C ALA A 340 15.54 13.85 -26.46
N ILE A 341 14.61 14.50 -27.19
CA ILE A 341 14.90 15.22 -28.45
C ILE A 341 15.90 16.34 -28.22
N SER A 342 15.62 17.26 -27.30
CA SER A 342 16.48 18.41 -27.04
C SER A 342 17.85 17.97 -26.53
N GLY A 343 17.90 16.97 -25.64
CA GLY A 343 19.14 16.36 -25.17
C GLY A 343 19.97 15.71 -26.28
N ALA A 344 19.33 14.99 -27.21
CA ALA A 344 20.04 14.35 -28.33
C ALA A 344 20.66 15.40 -29.27
N LEU A 345 19.94 16.46 -29.59
CA LEU A 345 20.40 17.53 -30.47
C LEU A 345 21.58 18.29 -29.87
N THR A 346 21.53 18.65 -28.58
CA THR A 346 22.65 19.31 -27.91
C THR A 346 23.87 18.39 -27.74
N SER A 347 23.65 17.07 -27.77
CA SER A 347 24.69 16.07 -27.55
C SER A 347 25.34 15.52 -28.82
N LEU A 348 25.01 16.03 -30.01
CA LEU A 348 25.55 15.53 -31.30
C LEU A 348 27.10 15.54 -31.33
N ASN A 349 27.73 16.46 -30.60
CA ASN A 349 29.19 16.57 -30.47
C ASN A 349 29.76 15.92 -29.20
N SER A 350 28.92 15.36 -28.32
CA SER A 350 29.31 14.89 -26.98
C SER A 350 29.90 13.48 -26.94
N GLY A 351 30.26 12.92 -28.10
CA GLY A 351 30.90 11.60 -28.25
C GLY A 351 29.92 10.46 -28.55
N ARG A 352 30.46 9.38 -29.15
CA ARG A 352 29.69 8.25 -29.70
C ARG A 352 28.83 7.55 -28.65
N ALA A 353 29.31 7.40 -27.41
CA ALA A 353 28.61 6.68 -26.36
C ALA A 353 27.30 7.39 -25.95
N ILE A 354 27.34 8.72 -25.78
CA ILE A 354 26.17 9.53 -25.44
C ILE A 354 25.15 9.51 -26.58
N CYS A 355 25.61 9.65 -27.82
CA CYS A 355 24.73 9.57 -28.99
C CYS A 355 24.10 8.18 -29.14
N SER A 356 24.84 7.12 -28.85
CA SER A 356 24.32 5.75 -28.82
C SER A 356 23.25 5.58 -27.74
N ALA A 357 23.41 6.20 -26.57
CA ALA A 357 22.40 6.15 -25.51
C ALA A 357 21.08 6.83 -25.92
N TYR A 358 21.16 7.99 -26.60
CA TYR A 358 19.97 8.64 -27.18
C TYR A 358 19.33 7.80 -28.28
N ALA A 359 20.14 7.18 -29.15
CA ALA A 359 19.67 6.25 -30.16
C ALA A 359 18.89 5.07 -29.53
N THR A 360 19.43 4.47 -28.46
CA THR A 360 18.76 3.39 -27.72
C THR A 360 17.44 3.88 -27.08
N MET A 361 17.41 5.07 -26.47
CA MET A 361 16.16 5.64 -25.93
C MET A 361 15.10 5.83 -27.04
N PHE A 362 15.49 6.39 -28.18
CA PHE A 362 14.61 6.60 -29.33
C PHE A 362 14.13 5.30 -29.95
N TYR A 363 15.00 4.29 -30.03
CA TYR A 363 14.63 2.95 -30.45
C TYR A 363 13.49 2.40 -29.58
N HIS A 364 13.64 2.47 -28.25
CA HIS A 364 12.65 1.96 -27.31
C HIS A 364 11.32 2.72 -27.36
N LEU A 365 11.34 4.04 -27.59
CA LEU A 365 10.13 4.84 -27.79
C LEU A 365 9.44 4.50 -29.13
N ALA A 366 10.18 4.59 -30.24
CA ALA A 366 9.65 4.37 -31.58
C ALA A 366 9.17 2.95 -31.83
N ARG A 367 9.83 1.95 -31.22
CA ARG A 367 9.45 0.54 -31.33
C ARG A 367 8.15 0.23 -30.60
N SER A 368 7.76 1.03 -29.62
CA SER A 368 6.69 0.66 -28.67
C SER A 368 5.29 0.83 -29.23
N ASP A 369 5.02 1.92 -29.93
CA ASP A 369 3.75 2.19 -30.60
C ASP A 369 3.98 3.01 -31.87
N ALA A 370 3.13 2.82 -32.88
CA ALA A 370 3.27 3.50 -34.17
C ALA A 370 3.08 5.02 -34.04
N SER A 371 2.14 5.48 -33.21
CA SER A 371 1.91 6.90 -32.97
C SER A 371 3.13 7.53 -32.30
N CYS A 372 3.72 6.84 -31.31
CA CYS A 372 4.97 7.29 -30.68
C CYS A 372 6.10 7.46 -31.70
N GLY A 373 6.33 6.45 -32.54
CA GLY A 373 7.37 6.49 -33.58
C GLY A 373 7.13 7.58 -34.62
N THR A 374 5.89 7.75 -35.11
CA THR A 374 5.55 8.81 -36.06
C THR A 374 5.72 10.19 -35.44
N SER A 375 5.28 10.41 -34.21
CA SER A 375 5.48 11.67 -33.49
C SER A 375 6.97 11.96 -33.28
N LEU A 376 7.76 10.97 -32.84
CA LEU A 376 9.20 11.12 -32.69
C LEU A 376 9.86 11.53 -34.02
N LEU A 377 9.63 10.79 -35.11
CA LEU A 377 10.24 11.10 -36.40
C LEU A 377 9.82 12.47 -36.94
N SER A 378 8.52 12.79 -36.87
CA SER A 378 7.98 14.05 -37.41
C SER A 378 8.53 15.29 -36.70
N HIS A 379 8.88 15.17 -35.42
CA HIS A 379 9.45 16.28 -34.65
C HIS A 379 10.98 16.27 -34.67
N PHE A 380 11.62 15.10 -34.58
CA PHE A 380 13.07 14.99 -34.49
C PHE A 380 13.76 15.22 -35.85
N LEU A 381 13.23 14.68 -36.95
CA LEU A 381 13.90 14.72 -38.25
C LEU A 381 14.11 16.15 -38.78
N PRO A 382 13.11 17.05 -38.75
CA PRO A 382 13.31 18.44 -39.18
C PRO A 382 14.39 19.15 -38.35
N LEU A 383 14.36 18.96 -37.02
CA LEU A 383 15.32 19.58 -36.11
C LEU A 383 16.73 19.05 -36.34
N LEU A 384 16.88 17.74 -36.54
CA LEU A 384 18.18 17.15 -36.83
C LEU A 384 18.76 17.68 -38.15
N LEU A 385 17.94 17.76 -39.22
CA LEU A 385 18.39 18.30 -40.50
C LEU A 385 18.85 19.76 -40.40
N MET A 386 18.18 20.58 -39.59
CA MET A 386 18.61 21.95 -39.33
C MET A 386 19.98 21.99 -38.64
N ASN A 387 20.19 21.15 -37.60
CA ASN A 387 21.46 21.13 -36.87
C ASN A 387 22.62 20.51 -37.66
N LEU A 388 22.36 19.53 -38.54
CA LEU A 388 23.39 18.88 -39.36
C LEU A 388 23.90 19.74 -40.52
N ASN A 389 23.13 20.73 -40.96
CA ASN A 389 23.57 21.68 -41.98
C ASN A 389 24.63 22.66 -41.46
N ASP A 390 24.74 22.81 -40.14
CA ASP A 390 25.65 23.77 -39.49
C ASP A 390 26.99 23.14 -39.00
N GLU A 391 27.14 21.80 -39.03
CA GLU A 391 28.30 21.09 -38.42
C GLU A 391 29.23 20.33 -39.39
N ILE A 392 30.54 20.35 -39.10
CA ILE A 392 31.62 19.69 -39.87
C ILE A 392 31.92 18.28 -39.31
N ASP A 393 31.84 17.27 -40.19
CA ASP A 393 32.19 15.83 -40.14
C ASP A 393 31.82 14.95 -38.91
N GLY A 394 32.02 15.40 -37.66
CA GLY A 394 31.77 14.59 -36.46
C GLY A 394 30.28 14.41 -36.12
N GLY A 395 29.51 15.52 -36.17
CA GLY A 395 28.07 15.52 -35.89
C GLY A 395 27.25 14.72 -36.89
N LYS A 396 27.70 14.65 -38.16
CA LYS A 396 27.04 13.89 -39.23
C LYS A 396 27.00 12.38 -38.97
N TYR A 397 28.11 11.81 -38.50
CA TYR A 397 28.18 10.39 -38.15
C TYR A 397 27.29 10.05 -36.95
N ASN A 398 27.29 10.90 -35.92
CA ASN A 398 26.45 10.71 -34.74
C ASN A 398 24.96 10.89 -35.04
N GLY A 399 24.59 11.85 -35.90
CA GLY A 399 23.23 12.01 -36.40
C GLY A 399 22.74 10.77 -37.15
N PHE A 400 23.60 10.13 -37.95
CA PHE A 400 23.26 8.88 -38.65
C PHE A 400 22.99 7.72 -37.69
N ILE A 401 23.76 7.60 -36.60
CA ILE A 401 23.51 6.58 -35.55
C ILE A 401 22.10 6.76 -34.97
N ILE A 402 21.74 7.98 -34.59
CA ILE A 402 20.44 8.28 -33.98
C ILE A 402 19.29 8.09 -34.99
N LEU A 403 19.49 8.43 -36.27
CA LEU A 403 18.49 8.17 -37.30
C LEU A 403 18.27 6.67 -37.54
N SER A 404 19.35 5.88 -37.59
CA SER A 404 19.25 4.44 -37.84
C SER A 404 18.37 3.74 -36.81
N SER A 405 18.48 4.11 -35.53
CA SER A 405 17.64 3.56 -34.45
C SER A 405 16.14 3.88 -34.60
N CYS A 406 15.78 5.00 -35.21
CA CYS A 406 14.37 5.36 -35.41
C CYS A 406 13.75 4.60 -36.59
N PHE A 407 14.55 4.19 -37.58
CA PHE A 407 14.07 3.59 -38.83
C PHE A 407 14.00 2.05 -38.82
N ASP A 408 14.70 1.37 -37.91
CA ASP A 408 14.80 -0.10 -37.83
C ASP A 408 13.45 -0.85 -37.71
N ARG A 409 12.33 -0.18 -37.38
CA ARG A 409 10.98 -0.79 -37.40
C ARG A 409 9.95 -0.09 -38.27
N ILE A 410 10.10 1.21 -38.54
CA ILE A 410 9.11 1.96 -39.34
C ILE A 410 9.06 1.44 -40.78
N PHE A 411 10.19 0.98 -41.33
CA PHE A 411 10.25 0.33 -42.64
C PHE A 411 10.13 -1.20 -42.59
N GLY A 412 10.35 -1.83 -41.43
CA GLY A 412 10.21 -3.28 -41.25
C GLY A 412 8.75 -3.76 -41.15
N SER A 413 7.81 -2.89 -40.74
CA SER A 413 6.38 -3.22 -40.67
C SER A 413 5.64 -3.03 -41.99
N VAL A 414 6.16 -2.20 -42.90
CA VAL A 414 5.59 -1.97 -44.25
C VAL A 414 5.79 -3.18 -45.17
N TYR A 415 6.79 -4.03 -44.89
CA TYR A 415 7.08 -5.26 -45.65
C TYR A 415 6.51 -6.55 -45.04
N ARG A 416 5.69 -6.46 -43.97
CA ARG A 416 5.00 -7.61 -43.36
C ARG A 416 3.49 -7.37 -43.17
N ARG A 417 2.83 -6.79 -44.18
CA ARG A 417 1.39 -6.91 -44.36
C ARG A 417 1.08 -7.53 -45.70
#